data_AF-A4FAH7-F1
#
_entry.id   AF-A4FAH7-F1
#
_cell.length_a   1.000
_cell.length_b   1.000
_cell.length_c   1.000
_cell.angle_alpha   90.00
_cell.angle_beta   90.00
_cell.angle_gamma   90.00
#
_symmetry.space_group_name_H-M   'P 1'
#
loop_
_entity.id
_entity.type
_entity.pdbx_description
1 polymer ?
#
loop_
_entity_poly.entity_id
_entity_poly.type
_entity_poly.pdbx_seq_one_letter_code
_entity_poly.pdbx_strand_id
1 'polypeptide(L)' 'MADEFGPTRAEMLAQDHVLSSLGGRTADEALEAGMPPKEVWTAVCDAFEVPPERR' A
#
# COMPACT_ATOMS: atom_id res chain seq x y z
N MET A 1 -10.58 -21.21 -2.11
CA MET A 1 -9.88 -20.40 -1.09
C MET A 1 -9.05 -19.29 -1.72
N ALA A 2 -9.57 -18.63 -2.76
CA ALA A 2 -9.02 -17.40 -3.34
C ALA A 2 -10.15 -16.37 -3.49
N ASP A 3 -11.14 -16.44 -2.59
CA ASP A 3 -12.50 -15.93 -2.84
C ASP A 3 -13.09 -15.07 -1.72
N GLU A 4 -12.36 -14.82 -0.63
CA GLU A 4 -12.95 -14.10 0.51
C GLU A 4 -12.54 -12.62 0.54
N PHE A 5 -11.39 -12.26 -0.03
CA PHE A 5 -10.91 -10.87 0.01
C PHE A 5 -10.13 -10.53 -1.26
N GLY A 6 -10.86 -10.19 -2.32
CA GLY A 6 -10.30 -9.65 -3.56
C GLY A 6 -9.46 -8.38 -3.35
N PRO A 7 -8.83 -7.85 -4.42
CA PRO A 7 -7.87 -6.73 -4.39
C PRO A 7 -8.35 -5.48 -3.62
N THR A 8 -9.68 -5.33 -3.48
CA THR A 8 -10.34 -4.30 -2.67
C THR A 8 -9.87 -4.24 -1.22
N ARG A 9 -9.47 -5.35 -0.59
CA ARG A 9 -8.97 -5.32 0.80
C ARG A 9 -7.56 -4.72 0.91
N ALA A 10 -6.74 -4.83 -0.14
CA ALA A 10 -5.41 -4.22 -0.15
C ALA A 10 -5.49 -2.69 -0.29
N GLU A 11 -6.39 -2.19 -1.15
CA GLU A 11 -6.65 -0.75 -1.31
C GLU A 11 -7.21 -0.14 -0.03
N MET A 12 -8.15 -0.83 0.63
CA MET A 12 -8.74 -0.34 1.88
C MET A 12 -7.76 -0.38 3.05
N LEU A 13 -6.90 -1.42 3.15
CA LEU A 13 -5.86 -1.45 4.19
C LEU A 13 -4.75 -0.43 3.93
N ALA A 14 -4.38 -0.14 2.69
CA ALA A 14 -3.35 0.85 2.38
C ALA A 14 -3.76 2.29 2.76
N GLN A 15 -5.07 2.58 2.80
CA GLN A 15 -5.61 3.87 3.22
C GLN A 15 -5.51 4.10 4.74
N ASP A 16 -5.72 3.07 5.56
CA ASP A 16 -5.70 3.18 7.03
C ASP A 16 -4.38 2.71 7.68
N HIS A 17 -3.51 2.03 6.92
CA HIS A 17 -2.26 1.51 7.45
C HIS A 17 -1.14 2.55 7.35
N VAL A 18 -0.68 3.00 8.52
CA VAL A 18 0.47 3.89 8.63
C VAL A 18 1.74 3.12 8.31
N LEU A 19 2.40 3.50 7.22
CA LEU A 19 3.62 2.87 6.74
C LEU A 19 4.83 3.59 7.33
N SER A 20 5.59 2.90 8.18
CA SER A 20 6.85 3.43 8.74
C SER A 20 7.84 3.81 7.64
N SER A 21 7.86 3.08 6.52
CA SER A 21 8.68 3.37 5.34
C SER A 21 8.32 4.69 4.65
N LEU A 22 7.10 5.21 4.83
CA LEU A 22 6.65 6.52 4.33
C LEU A 22 6.82 7.64 5.38
N GLY A 23 7.59 7.36 6.44
CA GLY A 23 7.80 8.28 7.56
C GLY A 23 6.64 8.33 8.53
N GLY A 24 5.90 7.23 8.66
CA GLY A 24 4.71 7.16 9.53
C GLY A 24 3.49 7.84 8.91
N ARG A 25 3.30 7.65 7.60
CA ARG A 25 2.16 8.16 6.84
C ARG A 25 1.40 7.02 6.17
N THR A 26 0.12 7.22 5.90
CA THR A 26 -0.64 6.34 5.01
C THR A 26 -0.23 6.54 3.55
N ALA A 27 -0.66 5.65 2.67
CA ALA A 27 -0.41 5.80 1.24
C ALA A 27 -1.02 7.10 0.69
N ASP A 28 -2.20 7.49 1.18
CA ASP A 28 -2.90 8.70 0.76
C ASP A 28 -2.17 9.96 1.25
N GLU A 29 -1.80 10.01 2.53
CA GLU A 29 -1.02 11.12 3.09
C GLU A 29 0.33 11.30 2.38
N ALA A 30 0.96 10.21 1.97
CA ALA A 30 2.21 10.27 1.20
C ALA A 30 1.99 10.85 -0.21
N LEU A 31 0.92 10.47 -0.88
CA LEU A 31 0.54 11.03 -2.19
C LEU A 31 0.18 12.51 -2.08
N GLU A 32 -0.59 12.90 -1.06
CA GLU A 32 -0.93 14.31 -0.77
C GLU A 32 0.31 15.15 -0.42
N ALA A 33 1.29 14.55 0.27
CA ALA A 33 2.58 15.17 0.53
C ALA A 33 3.47 15.30 -0.73
N GLY A 34 3.01 14.81 -1.88
CA GLY A 34 3.72 14.89 -3.16
C GLY A 34 4.76 13.81 -3.36
N MET A 35 4.74 12.71 -2.59
CA MET A 35 5.61 11.57 -2.86
C MET A 35 5.27 10.92 -4.20
N PRO A 36 6.28 10.42 -4.93
CA PRO A 36 6.06 9.78 -6.21
C PRO A 36 5.18 8.53 -6.03
N PRO A 37 4.09 8.37 -6.82
CA PRO A 37 3.15 7.25 -6.66
C PRO A 37 3.81 5.87 -6.73
N LYS A 38 4.90 5.75 -7.49
CA LYS A 38 5.68 4.51 -7.62
C LYS A 38 6.39 4.11 -6.32
N GLU A 39 6.89 5.07 -5.54
CA GLU A 39 7.50 4.79 -4.23
C GLU A 39 6.43 4.42 -3.21
N VAL A 40 5.30 5.13 -3.23
CA VAL A 40 4.15 4.81 -2.37
C VAL A 40 3.66 3.38 -2.65
N TRP A 41 3.45 3.02 -3.92
CA TRP A 41 3.05 1.67 -4.32
C TRP A 41 4.08 0.61 -3.89
N THR A 42 5.38 0.92 -4.02
CA THR A 42 6.46 0.03 -3.56
C THR A 42 6.39 -0.21 -2.06
N ALA A 43 6.24 0.85 -1.26
CA ALA A 43 6.14 0.75 0.19
C ALA A 43 4.90 -0.04 0.62
N VAL A 44 3.78 0.13 -0.08
CA VAL A 44 2.56 -0.66 0.12
C VAL A 44 2.85 -2.14 -0.20
N CYS A 45 3.38 -2.46 -1.38
CA CYS A 45 3.70 -3.84 -1.73
C CYS A 45 4.65 -4.51 -0.73
N ASP A 46 5.68 -3.79 -0.28
CA ASP A 46 6.66 -4.32 0.68
C ASP A 46 6.02 -4.55 2.06
N ALA A 47 5.12 -3.66 2.52
CA ALA A 47 4.43 -3.82 3.81
C ALA A 47 3.35 -4.90 3.82
N PHE A 48 2.73 -5.17 2.66
CA PHE A 48 1.72 -6.20 2.50
C PHE A 48 2.27 -7.53 1.98
N GLU A 49 3.60 -7.66 1.87
CA GLU A 49 4.31 -8.83 1.32
C GLU A 49 3.69 -9.31 0.00
N VAL A 50 3.30 -8.36 -0.86
CA VAL A 50 2.60 -8.67 -2.11
C VAL A 50 3.55 -9.45 -3.02
N PRO A 51 3.15 -10.64 -3.51
CA PRO A 51 3.99 -11.43 -4.39
C PRO A 51 4.40 -10.64 -5.64
N PRO A 52 5.65 -10.79 -6.13
CA PRO A 52 6.15 -10.05 -7.29
C PRO A 52 5.37 -10.32 -8.58
N GLU A 53 4.59 -11.41 -8.60
CA GLU A 53 3.67 -11.80 -9.67
C GLU A 53 2.52 -10.80 -9.87
N ARG A 54 2.29 -9.91 -8.88
CA ARG A 54 1.16 -8.95 -8.82
C ARG A 54 1.58 -7.50 -8.54
N ARG A 55 2.89 -7.20 -8.58
CA ARG A 55 3.46 -5.85 -8.33
C ARG A 55 3.51 -5.01 -9.60
#